data_AF-A0A1Y0M5T0-F1
#
_entry.id   AF-A0A1Y0M5T0-F1
#
_cell.length_a   1.000
_cell.length_b   1.000
_cell.length_c   1.000
_cell.angle_alpha   90.00
_cell.angle_beta   90.00
_cell.angle_gamma   90.00
#
_symmetry.space_group_name_H-M   'P 1'
#
loop_
_entity.id
_entity.type
_entity.pdbx_description
1 polymer ?
#
loop_
_entity_poly.entity_id
_entity_poly.type
_entity_poly.pdbx_seq_one_letter_code
_entity_poly.pdbx_strand_id
1 'polypeptide(L)'
;MNRKIKRLIKNFSGNGFLIYSFILTEIYRDKGYFLEWDNDADFDIFEALNISENLVNEVVNYSCLIGLFNQELWEEKNIITTKNIQEFWAKVAKIVKRKNQAVISDFLVKT
;
A
#
# COMPACT_ATOMS: atom_id res chain seq x y z
N MET A 1 6.52 -10.52 -14.61
CA MET A 1 5.44 -10.24 -13.63
C MET A 1 5.78 -10.87 -12.29
N ASN A 2 5.73 -10.08 -11.20
CA ASN A 2 6.08 -10.49 -9.83
C ASN A 2 5.21 -11.68 -9.35
N ARG A 3 5.81 -12.68 -8.69
CA ARG A 3 5.11 -13.89 -8.20
C ARG A 3 4.00 -13.57 -7.19
N LYS A 4 4.16 -12.54 -6.35
CA LYS A 4 3.15 -12.09 -5.38
C LYS A 4 1.92 -11.52 -6.11
N ILE A 5 2.13 -10.68 -7.12
CA ILE A 5 1.04 -10.15 -7.95
C ILE A 5 0.29 -11.28 -8.70
N LYS A 6 1.00 -12.30 -9.19
CA LYS A 6 0.35 -13.49 -9.78
C LYS A 6 -0.56 -14.22 -8.77
N ARG A 7 -0.14 -14.33 -7.51
CA ARG A 7 -0.96 -14.92 -6.43
C ARG A 7 -2.18 -14.06 -6.12
N LEU A 8 -2.02 -12.74 -6.07
CA LEU A 8 -3.13 -11.80 -5.85
C LEU A 8 -4.20 -11.96 -6.94
N ILE A 9 -3.81 -11.89 -8.21
CA ILE A 9 -4.75 -12.04 -9.35
C ILE A 9 -5.37 -13.44 -9.37
N LYS A 10 -4.63 -14.48 -8.99
CA LYS A 10 -5.21 -15.82 -8.90
C LYS A 10 -6.38 -15.92 -7.91
N ASN A 11 -6.33 -15.18 -6.80
CA ASN A 11 -7.36 -15.27 -5.74
C ASN A 11 -8.47 -14.22 -5.90
N PHE A 12 -8.16 -13.06 -6.46
CA PHE A 12 -9.08 -11.91 -6.52
C PHE A 12 -9.29 -11.36 -7.94
N SER A 13 -8.77 -12.05 -8.96
CA SER A 13 -8.89 -11.69 -10.37
C SER A 13 -8.48 -10.22 -10.63
N GLY A 14 -9.18 -9.53 -11.53
CA GLY A 14 -8.89 -8.12 -11.85
C GLY A 14 -9.07 -7.19 -10.66
N ASN A 15 -10.07 -7.44 -9.80
CA ASN A 15 -10.37 -6.58 -8.65
C ASN A 15 -9.20 -6.51 -7.67
N GLY A 16 -8.55 -7.64 -7.37
CA GLY A 16 -7.38 -7.65 -6.49
C GLY A 16 -6.25 -6.78 -7.04
N PHE A 17 -5.99 -6.87 -8.35
CA PHE A 17 -4.98 -6.03 -8.98
C PHE A 17 -5.38 -4.55 -9.02
N LEU A 18 -6.65 -4.26 -9.28
CA LEU A 18 -7.20 -2.90 -9.29
C LEU A 18 -7.04 -2.22 -7.93
N ILE A 19 -7.52 -2.86 -6.85
CA ILE A 19 -7.43 -2.35 -5.48
C ILE A 19 -5.96 -2.16 -5.08
N TYR A 20 -5.10 -3.16 -5.31
CA TYR A 20 -3.67 -3.03 -5.01
C TYR A 20 -3.02 -1.86 -5.76
N SER A 21 -3.34 -1.71 -7.05
CA SER A 21 -2.78 -0.63 -7.87
C SER A 21 -3.28 0.75 -7.41
N PHE A 22 -4.54 0.85 -7.00
CA PHE A 22 -5.11 2.08 -6.45
C PHE A 22 -4.47 2.45 -5.10
N ILE A 23 -4.28 1.48 -4.20
CA ILE A 23 -3.57 1.75 -2.93
C ILE A 23 -2.16 2.25 -3.19
N LEU A 24 -1.44 1.71 -4.18
CA LEU A 24 -0.14 2.24 -4.58
C LEU A 24 -0.23 3.70 -5.05
N THR A 25 -1.28 4.08 -5.80
CA THR A 25 -1.43 5.49 -6.21
C THR A 25 -1.64 6.39 -5.00
N GLU A 26 -2.40 5.95 -4.00
CA GLU A 26 -2.61 6.72 -2.77
C GLU A 26 -1.32 6.88 -1.96
N ILE A 27 -0.55 5.81 -1.80
CA ILE A 27 0.76 5.86 -1.13
C ILE A 27 1.64 6.93 -1.78
N TYR A 28 1.70 6.98 -3.11
CA TYR A 28 2.59 7.91 -3.82
C TYR A 28 2.04 9.33 -4.00
N ARG A 29 0.75 9.56 -3.70
CA ARG A 29 0.06 10.85 -3.87
C ARG A 29 0.50 11.89 -2.85
N ASP A 30 0.50 11.52 -1.56
CA ASP A 30 0.77 12.45 -0.45
C ASP A 30 2.13 12.19 0.23
N LYS A 31 2.16 11.35 1.27
CA LYS A 31 3.36 11.09 2.09
C LYS A 31 4.44 10.32 1.32
N GLY A 32 4.05 9.53 0.33
CA GLY A 32 4.94 9.00 -0.71
C GLY A 32 5.61 7.66 -0.39
N TYR A 33 5.77 7.28 0.88
CA TYR A 33 6.44 6.04 1.28
C TYR A 33 5.57 5.12 2.15
N PHE A 34 4.37 5.56 2.52
CA PHE A 34 3.34 4.77 3.20
C PHE A 34 1.97 5.41 2.99
N LEU A 35 0.92 4.65 3.28
CA LEU A 35 -0.44 5.13 3.44
C LEU A 35 -0.87 4.83 4.88
N GLU A 36 -1.45 5.82 5.54
CA GLU A 36 -2.16 5.63 6.80
C GLU A 36 -3.59 5.26 6.47
N TRP A 37 -4.04 4.12 6.98
CA TRP A 37 -5.35 3.58 6.68
C TRP A 37 -6.33 4.07 7.75
N ASP A 38 -6.93 5.22 7.47
CA ASP A 38 -8.02 5.77 8.25
C ASP A 38 -9.37 5.53 7.55
N ASN A 39 -10.45 5.98 8.18
CA ASN A 39 -11.80 5.82 7.62
C ASN A 39 -11.96 6.55 6.28
N ASP A 40 -11.16 7.60 6.02
CA ASP A 40 -11.24 8.37 4.78
C ASP A 40 -10.57 7.59 3.63
N ALA A 41 -9.43 6.94 3.88
CA ALA A 41 -8.75 6.09 2.90
C ALA A 41 -9.61 4.91 2.42
N ASP A 42 -10.35 4.27 3.33
CA ASP A 42 -11.25 3.15 2.98
C ASP A 42 -12.47 3.64 2.17
N PHE A 43 -13.05 4.77 2.59
CA PHE A 43 -14.15 5.41 1.88
C PHE A 43 -13.76 5.83 0.45
N ASP A 44 -12.59 6.46 0.28
CA ASP A 44 -12.08 6.90 -1.02
C ASP A 44 -11.94 5.72 -2.01
N ILE A 45 -11.52 4.54 -1.54
CA ILE A 45 -11.37 3.34 -2.37
C ILE A 45 -12.74 2.78 -2.76
N PHE A 46 -13.65 2.67 -1.79
CA PHE A 46 -15.01 2.21 -2.04
C PHE A 46 -15.73 3.08 -3.07
N GLU A 47 -15.68 4.41 -2.89
CA GLU A 47 -16.36 5.36 -3.77
C GLU A 47 -15.72 5.40 -5.16
N ALA A 48 -14.39 5.46 -5.24
CA ALA A 48 -13.69 5.57 -6.52
C ALA A 48 -13.81 4.31 -7.39
N LEU A 49 -13.83 3.13 -6.78
CA LEU A 49 -13.83 1.85 -7.50
C LEU A 49 -15.21 1.19 -7.59
N ASN A 50 -16.19 1.66 -6.81
CA ASN A 50 -17.51 1.03 -6.66
C ASN A 50 -17.39 -0.47 -6.30
N ILE A 51 -16.53 -0.78 -5.33
CA ILE A 51 -16.25 -2.14 -4.81
C ILE A 51 -16.60 -2.18 -3.32
N SER A 52 -17.14 -3.30 -2.84
CA SER A 52 -17.47 -3.45 -1.42
C SER A 52 -16.26 -3.38 -0.49
N GLU A 53 -16.46 -2.73 0.67
CA GLU A 53 -15.47 -2.64 1.77
C GLU A 53 -14.92 -4.01 2.17
N ASN A 54 -15.77 -5.04 2.26
CA ASN A 54 -15.35 -6.41 2.56
C ASN A 54 -14.29 -6.92 1.56
N LEU A 55 -14.47 -6.67 0.26
CA LEU A 55 -13.50 -7.13 -0.75
C LEU A 55 -12.19 -6.36 -0.67
N VAL A 56 -12.25 -5.05 -0.38
CA VAL A 56 -11.05 -4.23 -0.15
C VAL A 56 -10.27 -4.79 1.03
N ASN A 57 -10.93 -5.01 2.16
CA ASN A 57 -10.30 -5.57 3.36
C ASN A 57 -9.71 -6.96 3.13
N GLU A 58 -10.39 -7.86 2.42
CA GLU A 58 -9.83 -9.18 2.06
C GLU A 58 -8.57 -9.06 1.19
N VAL A 59 -8.58 -8.14 0.22
CA VAL A 59 -7.43 -7.91 -0.67
C VAL A 59 -6.24 -7.29 0.08
N VAL A 60 -6.48 -6.35 0.99
CA VAL A 60 -5.44 -5.73 1.82
C VAL A 60 -4.80 -6.78 2.73
N ASN A 61 -5.62 -7.55 3.45
CA ASN A 61 -5.15 -8.62 4.33
C ASN A 61 -4.35 -9.68 3.56
N TYR A 62 -4.85 -10.11 2.38
CA TYR A 62 -4.10 -11.06 1.56
C TYR A 62 -2.80 -10.47 1.01
N SER A 63 -2.79 -9.18 0.68
CA SER A 63 -1.59 -8.47 0.25
C SER A 63 -0.54 -8.43 1.36
N CYS A 64 -0.94 -8.27 2.63
CA CYS A 64 -0.06 -8.43 3.78
C CYS A 64 0.48 -9.87 3.89
N LEU A 65 -0.41 -10.87 3.82
CA LEU A 65 -0.06 -12.29 3.92
C LEU A 65 1.00 -12.73 2.89
N ILE A 66 0.90 -12.23 1.65
CA ILE A 66 1.89 -12.56 0.60
C ILE A 66 3.07 -11.58 0.56
N GLY A 67 3.13 -10.61 1.48
CA GLY A 67 4.20 -9.63 1.63
C GLY A 67 4.25 -8.59 0.50
N LEU A 68 3.12 -8.26 -0.12
CA LEU A 68 2.97 -7.03 -0.91
C LEU A 68 2.85 -5.79 -0.02
N PHE A 69 2.40 -5.97 1.22
CA PHE A 69 2.42 -5.02 2.32
C PHE A 69 3.04 -5.66 3.58
N ASN A 70 3.55 -4.83 4.49
CA ASN A 70 4.10 -5.29 5.76
C ASN A 70 2.95 -5.56 6.73
N GLN A 71 2.88 -6.80 7.22
CA GLN A 71 1.78 -7.26 8.06
C GLN A 71 1.79 -6.62 9.46
N GLU A 72 2.95 -6.48 10.09
CA GLU A 72 3.09 -5.89 11.43
C GLU A 72 2.62 -4.43 11.46
N LEU A 73 3.05 -3.62 10.48
CA LEU A 73 2.63 -2.23 10.36
C LEU A 73 1.15 -2.08 10.03
N TRP A 74 0.59 -3.01 9.25
CA TRP A 74 -0.84 -3.06 8.99
C TRP A 74 -1.62 -3.34 10.27
N GLU A 75 -1.27 -4.41 10.99
CA GLU A 75 -2.02 -4.87 12.16
C GLU A 75 -1.85 -3.96 13.39
N GLU A 76 -0.65 -3.42 13.62
CA GLU A 76 -0.36 -2.63 14.83
C GLU A 76 -0.63 -1.14 14.67
N LYS A 77 -0.55 -0.62 13.44
CA LYS A 77 -0.55 0.83 13.19
C LYS A 77 -1.48 1.27 12.07
N ASN A 78 -2.19 0.36 11.41
CA ASN A 78 -2.97 0.66 10.21
C ASN A 78 -2.12 1.35 9.13
N ILE A 79 -0.86 0.96 8.99
CA ILE A 79 0.06 1.55 8.01
C ILE A 79 0.29 0.57 6.86
N ILE A 80 -0.07 0.99 5.65
CA ILE A 80 0.18 0.23 4.42
C ILE A 80 1.51 0.69 3.79
N THR A 81 2.51 -0.20 3.81
CA THR A 81 3.79 0.02 3.15
C THR A 81 4.59 -1.28 2.99
N THR A 82 5.73 -1.22 2.30
CA THR A 82 6.80 -2.25 2.36
C THR A 82 8.16 -1.58 2.25
N LYS A 83 9.22 -2.32 2.61
CA LYS A 83 10.60 -1.91 2.35
C LYS A 83 10.82 -1.49 0.88
N ASN A 84 10.30 -2.26 -0.08
CA ASN A 84 10.46 -1.94 -1.50
C ASN A 84 9.78 -0.62 -1.89
N ILE A 85 8.60 -0.34 -1.33
CA ILE A 85 7.88 0.94 -1.55
C ILE A 85 8.70 2.09 -0.98
N GLN A 86 9.19 1.95 0.26
CA GLN A 86 9.99 2.95 0.95
C GLN A 86 11.31 3.25 0.21
N GLU A 87 12.04 2.21 -0.19
CA GLU A 87 13.28 2.34 -0.95
C GLU A 87 13.05 2.96 -2.33
N PHE A 88 11.99 2.56 -3.02
CA PHE A 88 11.63 3.13 -4.33
C PHE A 88 11.31 4.62 -4.21
N TRP A 89 10.48 5.01 -3.24
CA TRP A 89 10.18 6.41 -2.99
C TRP A 89 11.44 7.22 -2.65
N ALA A 90 12.28 6.73 -1.73
CA ALA A 90 13.50 7.43 -1.33
C ALA A 90 14.44 7.65 -2.53
N LYS A 91 14.55 6.64 -3.41
CA LYS A 91 15.31 6.76 -4.66
C LYS A 91 14.73 7.84 -5.57
N VAL A 92 13.41 7.82 -5.82
CA VAL A 92 12.75 8.80 -6.70
C VAL A 92 12.83 10.21 -6.12
N ALA A 93 12.51 10.39 -4.83
CA ALA A 93 12.56 11.67 -4.13
C ALA A 93 13.94 12.34 -4.24
N LYS A 94 15.01 11.55 -4.13
CA LYS A 94 16.39 12.02 -4.33
C LYS A 94 16.66 12.49 -5.76
N ILE A 95 16.16 11.76 -6.77
CA ILE A 95 16.33 12.12 -8.19
C ILE A 95 15.59 13.42 -8.52
N VAL A 96 14.35 13.57 -8.04
CA VAL A 96 13.51 14.74 -8.34
C VAL A 96 13.74 15.93 -7.40
N LYS A 97 14.71 15.83 -6.49
CA LYS A 97 15.06 16.87 -5.50
C LYS A 97 13.86 17.34 -4.67
N ARG A 98 12.93 16.43 -4.34
CA ARG A 98 11.85 16.75 -3.39
C ARG A 98 12.50 17.15 -2.05
N LYS A 99 12.00 18.21 -1.41
CA LYS A 99 12.43 18.56 -0.04
C LYS A 99 12.15 17.33 0.83
N ASN A 100 13.15 16.89 1.59
CA ASN A 100 12.99 15.74 2.48
C ASN A 100 11.79 15.99 3.40
N GLN A 101 10.72 15.24 3.21
CA GLN A 101 9.66 15.13 4.20
C GLN A 101 10.27 14.44 5.44
N ALA A 102 9.83 14.82 6.63
CA ALA A 102 10.26 14.16 7.85
C ALA A 102 9.94 12.67 7.75
N VAL A 103 10.98 11.83 7.75
CA VAL A 103 10.81 10.38 7.75
C VAL A 103 10.36 9.99 9.15
N ILE A 104 9.20 9.34 9.24
CA ILE A 104 8.67 8.83 10.50
C ILE A 104 9.34 7.46 10.74
N SER A 105 10.28 7.41 11.68
CA SER A 105 11.07 6.21 12.00
C SER A 105 10.19 5.01 12.34
N ASP A 106 9.05 5.27 12.96
CA ASP A 106 8.15 4.24 13.48
C ASP A 106 7.40 3.48 12.39
N PHE A 107 7.41 3.99 11.16
CA PHE A 107 6.77 3.37 10.00
C PHE A 107 7.78 2.71 9.07
N LEU A 108 9.08 2.76 9.39
CA LEU A 108 10.11 2.10 8.59
C LEU A 108 10.07 0.59 8.81
N VAL A 109 10.07 -0.16 7.70
CA VAL A 109 10.13 -1.61 7.77
C VAL A 109 11.55 -2.03 8.18
N LYS A 110 11.68 -2.55 9.42
CA LYS A 110 12.94 -3.08 9.95
C LYS A 110 13.28 -4.40 9.25
N THR A 111 14.58 -4.70 9.17
CA THR A 111 15.13 -5.81 8.35
C THR A 111 14.96 -7.14 9.06
#